data_AF-A0A522MFV7-F1
#
_entry.id   AF-A0A522MFV7-F1
#
_cell.length_a   1.000
_cell.length_b   1.000
_cell.length_c   1.000
_cell.angle_alpha   90.00
_cell.angle_beta   90.00
_cell.angle_gamma   90.00
#
_symmetry.space_group_name_H-M   'P 1'
#
loop_
_entity.id
_entity.type
_entity.pdbx_description
1 polymer ?
#
loop_
_entity_poly.entity_id
_entity_poly.type
_entity_poly.pdbx_seq_one_letter_code
_entity_poly.pdbx_strand_id
1 'polypeptide(L)'
;MARRIALIGAGVALLGLYAAAQPAPPLAAHSFPVRAPLARAALDAPKAASAADATQIESLLAVQQLKPAPATFPADAGTDATTEIARCVAQNIRTLDPSNPHWNETDPRWEPMQRTIAHDCARRREYRIRHVEPQLQRLYRDALANSYARRLSHREADFLIGFYATETGHRFQAFQNRLTEIEFAAMQNMQALGDREGTVNPPAAAPPEVVKRRASLLLMSRQTLLMVQWQQDAVRAGGDTSSGAVAPMVMSMAAATEGDAIDRVDKEFARDLPAFSAFLASPAEKNEIRALADAQMSFGKASATQLIKLAPEWNGDLRKWRERYRALAHASGTAPASAPERK
;
A
#
# COMPACT_ATOMS: atom_id res chain seq x y z
N MET A 1 -21.64 0.52 8.94
CA MET A 1 -20.96 0.94 7.69
C MET A 1 -19.45 1.13 7.85
N ALA A 2 -18.93 1.58 9.01
CA ALA A 2 -17.48 1.74 9.26
C ALA A 2 -16.59 0.47 9.10
N ARG A 3 -17.16 -0.74 9.25
CA ARG A 3 -16.43 -2.01 9.11
C ARG A 3 -16.04 -2.41 7.68
N ARG A 4 -16.68 -1.84 6.64
CA ARG A 4 -16.40 -2.21 5.23
C ARG A 4 -15.35 -1.32 4.57
N ILE A 5 -15.27 -0.05 4.97
CA ILE A 5 -14.26 0.91 4.49
C ILE A 5 -12.85 0.48 4.95
N ALA A 6 -12.74 -0.12 6.14
CA ALA A 6 -11.48 -0.67 6.66
C ALA A 6 -10.92 -1.86 5.85
N LEU A 7 -11.77 -2.64 5.17
CA LEU A 7 -11.36 -3.85 4.44
C LEU A 7 -10.77 -3.55 3.06
N ILE A 8 -11.27 -2.50 2.39
CA ILE A 8 -10.76 -2.06 1.08
C ILE A 8 -9.51 -1.19 1.27
N GLY A 9 -9.50 -0.33 2.31
CA GLY A 9 -8.33 0.46 2.67
C GLY A 9 -7.12 -0.38 3.13
N ALA A 10 -7.35 -1.52 3.78
CA ALA A 10 -6.26 -2.40 4.23
C ALA A 10 -5.50 -3.04 3.05
N GLY A 11 -6.19 -3.44 1.98
CA GLY A 11 -5.56 -4.06 0.80
C GLY A 11 -4.63 -3.10 0.04
N VAL A 12 -5.03 -1.83 -0.09
CA VAL A 12 -4.24 -0.78 -0.75
C VAL A 12 -3.14 -0.23 0.17
N ALA A 13 -3.43 -0.04 1.47
CA ALA A 13 -2.43 0.40 2.45
C ALA A 13 -1.32 -0.65 2.69
N LEU A 14 -1.62 -1.95 2.52
CA LEU A 14 -0.62 -3.01 2.64
C LEU A 14 0.37 -3.08 1.47
N LEU A 15 0.07 -2.48 0.31
CA LEU A 15 0.98 -2.44 -0.85
C LEU A 15 1.91 -1.23 -0.84
N GLY A 16 1.51 -0.14 -0.20
CA GLY A 16 2.42 0.97 0.13
C GLY A 16 3.58 0.54 1.05
N LEU A 17 3.53 -0.68 1.60
CA LEU A 17 4.58 -1.29 2.43
C LEU A 17 5.63 -2.08 1.64
N TYR A 18 5.62 -2.08 0.30
CA TYR A 18 6.50 -2.95 -0.50
C TYR A 18 7.28 -2.29 -1.65
N ALA A 19 7.16 -0.98 -1.88
CA ALA A 19 8.01 -0.28 -2.85
C ALA A 19 9.21 0.37 -2.16
N ALA A 20 10.41 -0.18 -2.35
CA ALA A 20 11.67 0.48 -2.02
C ALA A 20 12.45 0.78 -3.31
N ALA A 21 12.80 2.05 -3.51
CA ALA A 21 13.61 2.51 -4.64
C ALA A 21 15.08 2.09 -4.48
N GLN A 22 15.69 1.57 -5.56
CA GLN A 22 17.15 1.63 -5.74
C GLN A 22 17.48 2.69 -6.80
N PRO A 23 18.57 3.46 -6.64
CA PRO A 23 19.03 4.37 -7.67
C PRO A 23 19.50 3.57 -8.90
N ALA A 24 18.91 3.86 -10.06
CA ALA A 24 19.33 3.25 -11.33
C ALA A 24 20.70 3.81 -11.77
N PRO A 25 21.67 2.97 -12.17
CA PRO A 25 22.92 3.45 -12.75
C PRO A 25 22.67 4.08 -14.14
N PRO A 26 23.44 5.09 -14.55
CA PRO A 26 23.30 5.72 -15.85
C PRO A 26 23.97 4.86 -16.93
N LEU A 27 23.22 4.37 -17.92
CA LEU A 27 23.81 3.70 -19.08
C LEU A 27 23.07 4.06 -20.37
N ALA A 28 23.86 4.13 -21.45
CA ALA A 28 23.48 4.61 -22.77
C ALA A 28 22.59 3.61 -23.52
N ALA A 29 21.45 4.09 -24.01
CA ALA A 29 20.43 3.29 -24.67
C ALA A 29 20.82 2.94 -26.12
N HIS A 30 20.68 1.66 -26.48
CA HIS A 30 20.56 1.21 -27.86
C HIS A 30 19.08 0.92 -28.18
N SER A 31 18.60 1.45 -29.31
CA SER A 31 17.22 1.27 -29.78
C SER A 31 17.01 -0.15 -30.32
N PHE A 32 16.06 -0.88 -29.75
CA PHE A 32 15.59 -2.16 -30.30
C PHE A 32 14.57 -1.93 -31.43
N PRO A 33 14.69 -2.61 -32.58
CA PRO A 33 13.61 -2.66 -33.56
C PRO A 33 12.53 -3.66 -33.09
N VAL A 34 11.34 -3.15 -32.78
CA VAL A 34 10.14 -3.97 -32.57
C VAL A 34 9.71 -4.54 -33.93
N ARG A 35 10.14 -5.76 -34.24
CA ARG A 35 9.67 -6.48 -35.43
C ARG A 35 8.39 -7.23 -35.06
N ALA A 36 7.25 -6.71 -35.50
CA ALA A 36 5.97 -7.42 -35.41
C ALA A 36 6.06 -8.75 -36.19
N PRO A 37 5.66 -9.89 -35.61
CA PRO A 37 5.61 -11.14 -36.38
C PRO A 37 4.47 -11.05 -37.40
N LEU A 38 4.81 -11.20 -38.69
CA LEU A 38 3.86 -11.43 -39.75
C LEU A 38 3.06 -12.71 -39.45
N ALA A 39 1.75 -12.55 -39.29
CA ALA A 39 0.82 -13.64 -39.07
C ALA A 39 0.77 -14.53 -40.32
N ARG A 40 1.36 -15.73 -40.23
CA ARG A 40 1.08 -16.82 -41.15
C ARG A 40 -0.06 -17.63 -40.53
N ALA A 41 -1.25 -17.51 -41.11
CA ALA A 41 -2.40 -18.32 -40.76
C ALA A 41 -2.09 -19.79 -41.07
N ALA A 42 -1.99 -20.62 -40.04
CA ALA A 42 -2.05 -22.07 -40.16
C ALA A 42 -3.26 -22.54 -39.34
N LEU A 43 -4.17 -23.19 -40.06
CA LEU A 43 -5.36 -23.86 -39.57
C LEU A 43 -4.95 -25.07 -38.73
N ASP A 44 -4.70 -24.85 -37.45
CA ASP A 44 -4.76 -25.90 -36.43
C ASP A 44 -5.58 -25.33 -35.27
N ALA A 45 -6.58 -26.09 -34.81
CA ALA A 45 -7.34 -25.72 -33.62
C ALA A 45 -6.35 -25.36 -32.49
N PRO A 46 -6.49 -24.21 -31.83
CA PRO A 46 -5.50 -23.77 -30.85
C PRO A 46 -5.43 -24.82 -29.74
N LYS A 47 -4.34 -25.59 -29.75
CA LYS A 47 -3.96 -26.48 -28.65
C LYS A 47 -4.05 -25.63 -27.40
N ALA A 48 -4.88 -26.06 -26.44
CA ALA A 48 -5.06 -25.33 -25.18
C ALA A 48 -3.67 -24.98 -24.64
N ALA A 49 -3.39 -23.67 -24.54
CA ALA A 49 -2.08 -23.23 -24.10
C ALA A 49 -1.82 -23.84 -22.72
N SER A 50 -0.67 -24.49 -22.55
CA SER A 50 -0.30 -25.03 -21.24
C SER A 50 -0.23 -23.90 -20.23
N ALA A 51 -0.67 -24.15 -19.00
CA ALA A 51 -0.50 -23.21 -17.90
C ALA A 51 0.99 -22.92 -17.67
N ALA A 52 1.30 -21.76 -17.09
CA ALA A 52 2.65 -21.43 -16.65
C ALA A 52 3.15 -22.47 -15.64
N ASP A 53 4.40 -22.90 -15.76
CA ASP A 53 5.01 -23.85 -14.84
C ASP A 53 5.58 -23.16 -13.58
N ALA A 54 5.96 -23.98 -12.60
CA ALA A 54 6.47 -23.48 -11.31
C ALA A 54 7.73 -22.61 -11.47
N THR A 55 8.64 -22.94 -12.38
CA THR A 55 9.88 -22.19 -12.60
C THR A 55 9.60 -20.82 -13.18
N GLN A 56 8.65 -20.74 -14.12
CA GLN A 56 8.19 -19.47 -14.69
C GLN A 56 7.50 -18.60 -13.63
N ILE A 57 6.64 -19.20 -12.80
CA ILE A 57 5.98 -18.48 -11.71
C ILE A 57 7.01 -17.92 -10.73
N GLU A 58 7.98 -18.72 -10.28
CA GLU A 58 9.04 -18.23 -9.38
C GLU A 58 9.88 -17.11 -10.02
N SER A 59 10.16 -17.20 -11.33
CA SER A 59 10.85 -16.14 -12.06
C SER A 59 10.04 -14.83 -12.06
N LEU A 60 8.74 -14.92 -12.32
CA LEU A 60 7.85 -13.75 -12.28
C LEU A 60 7.73 -13.17 -10.86
N LEU A 61 7.64 -14.01 -9.82
CA LEU A 61 7.61 -13.55 -8.42
C LEU A 61 8.89 -12.81 -8.04
N ALA A 62 10.05 -13.28 -8.50
CA ALA A 62 11.33 -12.59 -8.28
C ALA A 62 11.38 -11.22 -8.98
N VAL A 63 10.81 -11.14 -10.19
CA VAL A 63 10.77 -9.93 -11.02
C VAL A 63 9.79 -8.89 -10.50
N GLN A 64 8.65 -9.29 -9.93
CA GLN A 64 7.74 -8.36 -9.25
C GLN A 64 8.40 -7.64 -8.07
N GLN A 65 9.64 -8.02 -7.72
CA GLN A 65 10.36 -7.49 -6.58
C GLN A 65 9.42 -7.43 -5.38
N LEU A 66 8.78 -8.58 -5.08
CA LEU A 66 8.32 -8.90 -3.73
C LEU A 66 9.52 -8.99 -2.76
N LYS A 67 10.60 -8.24 -3.00
CA LYS A 67 11.51 -7.86 -1.96
C LYS A 67 10.62 -7.26 -0.89
N PRO A 68 10.73 -7.72 0.36
CA PRO A 68 10.23 -6.89 1.44
C PRO A 68 10.84 -5.52 1.19
N ALA A 69 10.02 -4.49 0.89
CA ALA A 69 10.48 -3.22 1.41
C ALA A 69 10.70 -3.52 2.90
N PRO A 70 11.84 -3.12 3.49
CA PRO A 70 11.93 -3.11 4.94
C PRO A 70 10.61 -2.49 5.37
N ALA A 71 9.79 -3.21 6.13
CA ALA A 71 8.39 -2.83 6.27
C ALA A 71 8.30 -1.63 7.21
N THR A 72 8.71 -0.52 6.64
CA THR A 72 8.37 0.82 6.97
C THR A 72 7.02 1.02 6.29
N PHE A 73 5.96 0.97 7.10
CA PHE A 73 4.95 2.04 7.03
C PHE A 73 5.65 3.30 6.61
N PRO A 74 5.14 4.13 5.66
CA PRO A 74 5.83 5.29 5.13
C PRO A 74 6.60 5.96 6.24
N ALA A 75 7.85 5.51 6.30
CA ALA A 75 8.89 6.25 6.87
C ALA A 75 9.21 7.02 5.62
N ASP A 76 8.88 8.30 5.61
CA ASP A 76 9.73 9.24 4.90
C ASP A 76 11.14 8.69 5.07
N ALA A 77 11.87 8.36 4.01
CA ALA A 77 13.19 7.75 4.13
C ALA A 77 14.02 8.57 5.15
N GLY A 78 14.06 8.15 6.44
CA GLY A 78 14.36 9.06 7.56
C GLY A 78 13.46 9.01 8.82
N THR A 79 12.26 8.40 8.84
CA THR A 79 11.44 8.32 10.06
C THR A 79 11.98 7.21 10.97
N ASP A 80 12.93 7.57 11.84
CA ASP A 80 13.54 6.64 12.78
C ASP A 80 12.47 6.02 13.73
N ALA A 81 12.75 4.84 14.29
CA ALA A 81 11.82 4.10 15.18
C ALA A 81 11.21 4.99 16.29
N THR A 82 11.95 5.98 16.76
CA THR A 82 11.55 7.00 17.74
C THR A 82 10.36 7.81 17.24
N THR A 83 10.34 8.22 15.97
CA THR A 83 9.25 9.02 15.41
C THR A 83 7.97 8.20 15.23
N GLU A 84 8.09 6.92 14.86
CA GLU A 84 6.94 6.00 14.79
C GLU A 84 6.33 5.75 16.19
N ILE A 85 7.19 5.50 17.18
CA ILE A 85 6.77 5.34 18.58
C ILE A 85 6.13 6.62 19.10
N ALA A 86 6.73 7.78 18.83
CA ALA A 86 6.19 9.08 19.23
C ALA A 86 4.81 9.34 18.62
N ARG A 87 4.59 9.00 17.34
CA ARG A 87 3.29 9.10 16.68
C ARG A 87 2.25 8.18 17.33
N CYS A 88 2.62 6.92 17.58
CA CYS A 88 1.77 5.96 18.29
C CYS A 88 1.39 6.48 19.68
N VAL A 89 2.35 7.04 20.42
CA VAL A 89 2.11 7.64 21.73
C VAL A 89 1.17 8.82 21.63
N ALA A 90 1.43 9.78 20.74
CA ALA A 90 0.63 10.99 20.57
C ALA A 90 -0.85 10.67 20.24
N GLN A 91 -1.07 9.67 19.38
CA GLN A 91 -2.42 9.25 18.99
C GLN A 91 -3.20 8.62 20.16
N ASN A 92 -2.52 7.88 21.03
CA ASN A 92 -3.18 7.08 22.06
C ASN A 92 -3.21 7.75 23.44
N ILE A 93 -2.22 8.58 23.77
CA ILE A 93 -2.17 9.25 25.07
C ILE A 93 -3.37 10.18 25.23
N ARG A 94 -3.69 11.00 24.23
CA ARG A 94 -4.80 11.98 24.30
C ARG A 94 -6.19 11.35 24.37
N THR A 95 -6.36 10.14 23.85
CA THR A 95 -7.66 9.43 23.78
C THR A 95 -7.91 8.48 24.95
N LEU A 96 -6.98 8.48 25.93
CA LEU A 96 -7.02 7.59 27.07
C LEU A 96 -8.23 7.86 27.99
N ASP A 97 -8.46 9.14 28.32
CA ASP A 97 -9.58 9.60 29.15
C ASP A 97 -10.25 10.84 28.52
N PRO A 98 -11.11 10.64 27.51
CA PRO A 98 -11.79 11.75 26.84
C PRO A 98 -12.80 12.48 27.76
N SER A 99 -13.14 11.91 28.92
CA SER A 99 -14.03 12.53 29.91
C SER A 99 -13.31 13.47 30.88
N ASN A 100 -11.98 13.44 30.94
CA ASN A 100 -11.19 14.31 31.81
C ASN A 100 -10.63 15.51 31.03
N PRO A 101 -11.20 16.71 31.13
CA PRO A 101 -10.70 17.89 30.42
C PRO A 101 -9.30 18.34 30.91
N HIS A 102 -8.85 17.86 32.07
CA HIS A 102 -7.52 18.12 32.61
C HIS A 102 -6.50 17.06 32.20
N TRP A 103 -6.88 16.10 31.36
CA TRP A 103 -5.96 15.09 30.84
C TRP A 103 -5.01 15.69 29.79
N ASN A 104 -3.89 16.21 30.29
CA ASN A 104 -2.84 16.84 29.49
C ASN A 104 -1.48 16.67 30.21
N GLU A 105 -0.42 17.28 29.67
CA GLU A 105 0.95 17.18 30.17
C GLU A 105 1.15 17.64 31.63
N THR A 106 0.19 18.40 32.18
CA THR A 106 0.23 18.85 33.58
C THR A 106 -0.37 17.84 34.56
N ASP A 107 -1.10 16.82 34.09
CA ASP A 107 -1.61 15.75 34.96
C ASP A 107 -0.43 14.90 35.46
N PRO A 108 -0.26 14.66 36.77
CA PRO A 108 0.87 13.89 37.30
C PRO A 108 0.93 12.44 36.77
N ARG A 109 -0.17 11.92 36.21
CA ARG A 109 -0.25 10.58 35.60
C ARG A 109 0.11 10.59 34.12
N TRP A 110 0.25 11.76 33.48
CA TRP A 110 0.54 11.88 32.07
C TRP A 110 1.85 11.21 31.68
N GLU A 111 2.95 11.62 32.30
CA GLU A 111 4.29 11.10 31.96
C GLU A 111 4.44 9.58 32.24
N PRO A 112 3.96 9.03 33.38
CA PRO A 112 3.93 7.58 33.59
C PRO A 112 3.13 6.82 32.52
N MET A 113 1.98 7.36 32.10
CA MET A 113 1.18 6.75 31.03
C MET A 113 1.86 6.87 29.67
N GLN A 114 2.48 8.01 29.37
CA GLN A 114 3.22 8.22 28.14
C GLN A 114 4.35 7.20 27.99
N ARG A 115 5.14 6.96 29.04
CA ARG A 115 6.18 5.93 29.08
C ARG A 115 5.61 4.51 28.90
N THR A 116 4.49 4.22 29.55
CA THR A 116 3.81 2.93 29.43
C THR A 116 3.35 2.66 28.00
N ILE A 117 2.72 3.66 27.37
CA ILE A 117 2.25 3.58 25.99
C ILE A 117 3.45 3.47 25.05
N ALA A 118 4.51 4.24 25.25
CA ALA A 118 5.73 4.19 24.43
C ALA A 118 6.36 2.78 24.42
N HIS A 119 6.51 2.17 25.60
CA HIS A 119 7.03 0.81 25.72
C HIS A 119 6.13 -0.21 24.99
N ASP A 120 4.82 -0.11 25.15
CA ASP A 120 3.89 -0.99 24.44
C ASP A 120 3.92 -0.77 22.92
N CYS A 121 4.01 0.48 22.45
CA CYS A 121 4.17 0.82 21.03
C CYS A 121 5.47 0.22 20.46
N ALA A 122 6.60 0.34 21.17
CA ALA A 122 7.88 -0.23 20.76
C ALA A 122 7.81 -1.75 20.64
N ARG A 123 7.25 -2.43 21.64
CA ARG A 123 7.07 -3.89 21.63
C ARG A 123 6.13 -4.35 20.51
N ARG A 124 5.04 -3.62 20.26
CA ARG A 124 4.12 -3.89 19.15
C ARG A 124 4.81 -3.76 17.80
N ARG A 125 5.63 -2.73 17.62
CA ARG A 125 6.46 -2.54 16.42
C ARG A 125 7.40 -3.72 16.20
N GLU A 126 8.12 -4.14 17.24
CA GLU A 126 9.04 -5.28 17.16
C GLU A 126 8.29 -6.59 16.81
N TYR A 127 7.14 -6.83 17.44
CA TYR A 127 6.30 -7.98 17.12
C TYR A 127 5.79 -7.94 15.67
N ARG A 128 5.34 -6.76 15.19
CA ARG A 128 4.93 -6.56 13.82
C ARG A 128 6.04 -6.95 12.85
N ILE A 129 7.23 -6.42 13.06
CA ILE A 129 8.38 -6.63 12.17
C ILE A 129 8.83 -8.08 12.17
N ARG A 130 8.89 -8.72 13.34
CA ARG A 130 9.42 -10.08 13.45
C ARG A 130 8.41 -11.17 13.08
N HIS A 131 7.12 -10.94 13.31
CA HIS A 131 6.11 -12.00 13.21
C HIS A 131 5.00 -11.72 12.21
N VAL A 132 4.51 -10.47 12.15
CA VAL A 132 3.34 -10.14 11.31
C VAL A 132 3.76 -9.91 9.87
N GLU A 133 4.74 -9.05 9.62
CA GLU A 133 5.20 -8.69 8.28
C GLU A 133 5.68 -9.90 7.47
N PRO A 134 6.52 -10.82 8.00
CA PRO A 134 6.93 -12.00 7.25
C PRO A 134 5.75 -12.94 6.90
N GLN A 135 4.74 -13.01 7.76
CA GLN A 135 3.54 -13.80 7.47
C GLN A 135 2.69 -13.16 6.37
N LEU A 136 2.49 -11.84 6.41
CA LEU A 136 1.77 -11.12 5.38
C LEU A 136 2.48 -11.20 4.02
N GLN A 137 3.81 -11.12 4.02
CA GLN A 137 4.62 -11.31 2.80
C GLN A 137 4.42 -12.70 2.20
N ARG A 138 4.48 -13.75 3.01
CA ARG A 138 4.21 -15.12 2.54
C ARG A 138 2.80 -15.26 1.98
N LEU A 139 1.79 -14.75 2.70
CA LEU A 139 0.40 -14.79 2.23
C LEU A 139 0.22 -14.08 0.89
N TYR A 140 0.86 -12.92 0.70
CA TYR A 140 0.77 -12.19 -0.56
C TYR A 140 1.50 -12.94 -1.69
N ARG A 141 2.72 -13.41 -1.43
CA ARG A 141 3.50 -14.24 -2.38
C ARG A 141 2.70 -15.46 -2.83
N ASP A 142 2.10 -16.19 -1.89
CA ASP A 142 1.33 -17.40 -2.19
C ASP A 142 0.05 -17.07 -2.96
N ALA A 143 -0.63 -15.97 -2.61
CA ALA A 143 -1.78 -15.48 -3.38
C ALA A 143 -1.40 -15.13 -4.82
N LEU A 144 -0.23 -14.50 -5.01
CA LEU A 144 0.26 -14.13 -6.33
C LEU A 144 0.69 -15.34 -7.16
N ALA A 145 1.43 -16.28 -6.57
CA ALA A 145 1.82 -17.53 -7.21
C ALA A 145 0.60 -18.30 -7.74
N ASN A 146 -0.42 -18.43 -6.89
CA ASN A 146 -1.68 -19.09 -7.25
C ASN A 146 -2.43 -18.34 -8.36
N SER A 147 -2.43 -17.00 -8.32
CA SER A 147 -3.07 -16.22 -9.38
C SER A 147 -2.34 -16.31 -10.71
N TYR A 148 -1.00 -16.30 -10.72
CA TYR A 148 -0.22 -16.55 -11.94
C TYR A 148 -0.50 -17.92 -12.53
N ALA A 149 -0.49 -18.98 -11.71
CA ALA A 149 -0.83 -20.33 -12.15
C ALA A 149 -2.23 -20.44 -12.81
N ARG A 150 -3.19 -19.63 -12.35
CA ARG A 150 -4.56 -19.64 -12.90
C ARG A 150 -4.74 -18.78 -14.14
N ARG A 151 -3.97 -17.71 -14.29
CA ARG A 151 -4.23 -16.66 -15.30
C ARG A 151 -3.25 -16.67 -16.45
N LEU A 152 -2.02 -17.14 -16.23
CA LEU A 152 -0.97 -17.11 -17.24
C LEU A 152 -0.81 -18.48 -17.89
N SER A 153 -0.82 -18.47 -19.22
CA SER A 153 -0.25 -19.57 -19.99
C SER A 153 1.29 -19.51 -19.97
N HIS A 154 1.93 -20.63 -20.28
CA HIS A 154 3.37 -20.76 -20.42
C HIS A 154 3.94 -19.70 -21.38
N ARG A 155 3.29 -19.49 -22.53
CA ARG A 155 3.71 -18.49 -23.53
C ARG A 155 3.62 -17.05 -22.99
N GLU A 156 2.58 -16.75 -22.22
CA GLU A 156 2.44 -15.42 -21.62
C GLU A 156 3.48 -15.20 -20.53
N ALA A 157 3.74 -16.21 -19.69
CA ALA A 157 4.79 -16.13 -18.69
C ALA A 157 6.17 -15.93 -19.33
N ASP A 158 6.52 -16.67 -20.38
CA ASP A 158 7.77 -16.46 -21.13
C ASP A 158 7.88 -15.07 -21.73
N PHE A 159 6.78 -14.56 -22.32
CA PHE A 159 6.74 -13.22 -22.87
C PHE A 159 7.03 -12.15 -21.79
N LEU A 160 6.38 -12.29 -20.63
CA LEU A 160 6.57 -11.37 -19.49
C LEU A 160 8.00 -11.45 -18.96
N ILE A 161 8.51 -12.65 -18.66
CA ILE A 161 9.89 -12.87 -18.20
C ILE A 161 10.88 -12.26 -19.20
N GLY A 162 10.69 -12.53 -20.49
CA GLY A 162 11.52 -11.99 -21.55
C GLY A 162 11.49 -10.45 -21.62
N PHE A 163 10.30 -9.84 -21.51
CA PHE A 163 10.16 -8.38 -21.49
C PHE A 163 10.89 -7.77 -20.29
N TYR A 164 10.68 -8.30 -19.09
CA TYR A 164 11.28 -7.75 -17.86
C TYR A 164 12.80 -7.89 -17.79
N ALA A 165 13.38 -8.82 -18.54
CA ALA A 165 14.83 -8.96 -18.65
C ALA A 165 15.47 -7.91 -19.58
N THR A 166 14.67 -7.12 -20.31
CA THR A 166 15.18 -6.05 -21.19
C THR A 166 15.41 -4.74 -20.45
N GLU A 167 16.23 -3.85 -21.03
CA GLU A 167 16.40 -2.48 -20.56
C GLU A 167 15.05 -1.73 -20.48
N THR A 168 14.20 -1.88 -21.51
CA THR A 168 12.85 -1.29 -21.52
C THR A 168 11.98 -1.87 -20.40
N GLY A 169 12.08 -3.17 -20.12
CA GLY A 169 11.38 -3.82 -19.02
C GLY A 169 11.79 -3.27 -17.65
N HIS A 170 13.09 -3.09 -17.41
CA HIS A 170 13.59 -2.47 -16.19
C HIS A 170 13.14 -1.00 -16.06
N ARG A 171 13.19 -0.23 -17.14
CA ARG A 171 12.69 1.16 -17.17
C ARG A 171 11.17 1.21 -16.92
N PHE A 172 10.42 0.25 -17.44
CA PHE A 172 8.99 0.11 -17.17
C PHE A 172 8.73 -0.16 -15.68
N GLN A 173 9.49 -1.05 -15.04
CA GLN A 173 9.37 -1.28 -13.59
C GLN A 173 9.68 -0.03 -12.77
N ALA A 174 10.72 0.72 -13.13
CA ALA A 174 11.02 2.00 -12.49
C ALA A 174 9.89 3.02 -12.65
N PHE A 175 9.31 3.10 -13.86
CA PHE A 175 8.14 3.93 -14.13
C PHE A 175 6.93 3.54 -13.27
N GLN A 176 6.61 2.24 -13.16
CA GLN A 176 5.53 1.75 -12.31
C GLN A 176 5.74 2.06 -10.83
N ASN A 177 6.98 1.94 -10.34
CA ASN A 177 7.33 2.27 -8.96
C ASN A 177 7.11 3.76 -8.67
N ARG A 178 7.54 4.66 -9.57
CA ARG A 178 7.33 6.11 -9.43
C ARG A 178 5.86 6.49 -9.40
N LEU A 179 5.04 5.90 -10.28
CA LEU A 179 3.60 6.15 -10.27
C LEU A 179 2.95 5.63 -8.99
N THR A 180 3.36 4.46 -8.49
CA THR A 180 2.86 3.90 -7.22
C THR A 180 3.22 4.80 -6.04
N GLU A 181 4.44 5.35 -5.98
CA GLU A 181 4.87 6.31 -4.95
C GLU A 181 3.98 7.56 -4.96
N ILE A 182 3.71 8.11 -6.14
CA ILE A 182 2.84 9.29 -6.33
C ILE A 182 1.41 9.02 -5.86
N GLU A 183 0.82 7.91 -6.29
CA GLU A 183 -0.53 7.51 -5.88
C GLU A 183 -0.63 7.29 -4.37
N PHE A 184 0.42 6.72 -3.76
CA PHE A 184 0.47 6.49 -2.32
C PHE A 184 0.60 7.79 -1.52
N ALA A 185 1.47 8.71 -1.94
CA ALA A 185 1.57 10.04 -1.33
C ALA A 185 0.24 10.80 -1.39
N ALA A 186 -0.45 10.74 -2.54
CA ALA A 186 -1.77 11.34 -2.70
C ALA A 186 -2.82 10.73 -1.74
N MET A 187 -2.80 9.40 -1.54
CA MET A 187 -3.70 8.74 -0.58
C MET A 187 -3.40 9.11 0.88
N GLN A 188 -2.13 9.24 1.26
CA GLN A 188 -1.77 9.68 2.61
C GLN A 188 -2.21 11.12 2.86
N ASN A 189 -2.02 12.00 1.89
CA ASN A 189 -2.47 13.39 1.96
C ASN A 189 -4.00 13.46 2.13
N MET A 190 -4.76 12.59 1.46
CA MET A 190 -6.21 12.47 1.64
C MET A 190 -6.61 12.09 3.07
N GLN A 191 -5.90 11.15 3.69
CA GLN A 191 -6.15 10.75 5.08
C GLN A 191 -5.85 11.90 6.04
N ALA A 192 -4.72 12.59 5.84
CA ALA A 192 -4.33 13.74 6.67
C ALA A 192 -5.29 14.94 6.53
N LEU A 193 -5.94 15.10 5.37
CA LEU A 193 -6.98 16.11 5.14
C LEU A 193 -8.28 15.78 5.88
N GLY A 194 -8.65 14.50 6.00
CA GLY A 194 -9.82 14.08 6.78
C GLY A 194 -9.68 14.35 8.28
N ASP A 195 -8.44 14.38 8.79
CA ASP A 195 -8.14 14.60 10.20
C ASP A 195 -7.95 16.08 10.59
N ARG A 196 -7.89 17.00 9.60
CA ARG A 196 -7.72 18.44 9.84
C ARG A 196 -9.04 19.17 9.60
N GLU A 197 -9.68 19.64 10.68
CA GLU A 197 -10.65 20.75 10.62
C GLU A 197 -9.90 22.03 10.21
N GLY A 198 -9.72 22.22 8.91
CA GLY A 198 -9.08 23.42 8.37
C GLY A 198 -9.15 23.43 6.85
N THR A 199 -9.58 24.56 6.30
CA THR A 199 -9.62 24.82 4.86
C THR A 199 -8.22 24.74 4.28
N VAL A 200 -7.82 23.56 3.79
CA VAL A 200 -6.67 23.44 2.90
C VAL A 200 -7.08 24.08 1.59
N ASN A 201 -6.44 25.20 1.26
CA ASN A 201 -6.65 25.84 -0.03
C ASN A 201 -6.33 24.83 -1.13
N PRO A 202 -7.29 24.50 -2.00
CA PRO A 202 -7.01 23.59 -3.09
C PRO A 202 -5.88 24.19 -3.95
N PRO A 203 -4.95 23.35 -4.44
CA PRO A 203 -3.91 23.83 -5.34
C PRO A 203 -4.56 24.54 -6.54
N ALA A 204 -3.87 25.55 -7.08
CA ALA A 204 -4.36 26.32 -8.21
C ALA A 204 -4.75 25.36 -9.37
N ALA A 205 -5.94 25.58 -9.94
CA ALA A 205 -6.45 24.72 -10.99
C ALA A 205 -5.48 24.72 -12.19
N ALA A 206 -4.91 23.55 -12.50
CA ALA A 206 -4.08 23.39 -13.68
C ALA A 206 -4.93 23.51 -14.97
N PRO A 207 -4.34 23.95 -16.09
CA PRO A 207 -5.04 23.96 -17.37
C PRO A 207 -5.59 22.57 -17.74
N PRO A 208 -6.75 22.46 -18.40
CA PRO A 208 -7.38 21.16 -18.73
C PRO A 208 -6.46 20.17 -19.44
N GLU A 209 -5.60 20.66 -20.35
CA GLU A 209 -4.64 19.81 -21.07
C GLU A 209 -3.56 19.21 -20.17
N VAL A 210 -3.13 19.94 -19.14
CA VAL A 210 -2.16 19.44 -18.14
C VAL A 210 -2.80 18.34 -17.30
N VAL A 211 -4.05 18.56 -16.85
CA VAL A 211 -4.80 17.56 -16.09
C VAL A 211 -5.01 16.29 -16.93
N LYS A 212 -5.38 16.44 -18.19
CA LYS A 212 -5.58 15.32 -19.12
C LYS A 212 -4.29 14.53 -19.35
N ARG A 213 -3.15 15.19 -19.53
CA ARG A 213 -1.84 14.53 -19.68
C ARG A 213 -1.47 13.74 -18.42
N ARG A 214 -1.57 14.37 -17.25
CA ARG A 214 -1.30 13.71 -15.96
C ARG A 214 -2.21 12.50 -15.74
N ALA A 215 -3.51 12.63 -16.03
CA ALA A 215 -4.46 11.53 -15.95
C ALA A 215 -4.09 10.38 -16.91
N SER A 216 -3.62 10.68 -18.13
CA SER A 216 -3.21 9.65 -19.08
C SER A 216 -1.99 8.84 -18.60
N LEU A 217 -1.04 9.48 -17.92
CA LEU A 217 0.09 8.78 -17.30
C LEU A 217 -0.36 7.92 -16.13
N LEU A 218 -1.24 8.42 -15.28
CA LEU A 218 -1.79 7.66 -14.16
C LEU A 218 -2.59 6.43 -14.64
N LEU A 219 -3.27 6.51 -15.80
CA LEU A 219 -3.93 5.35 -16.41
C LEU A 219 -2.96 4.26 -16.89
N MET A 220 -1.67 4.56 -17.00
CA MET A 220 -0.62 3.57 -17.29
C MET A 220 -0.07 2.89 -16.03
N SER A 221 -0.47 3.35 -14.83
CA SER A 221 -0.14 2.70 -13.56
C SER A 221 -0.86 1.37 -13.44
N ARG A 222 -0.11 0.30 -13.13
CA ARG A 222 -0.68 -1.00 -12.77
C ARG A 222 -1.63 -0.89 -11.61
N GLN A 223 -1.29 -0.10 -10.59
CA GLN A 223 -2.15 0.08 -9.42
C GLN A 223 -3.50 0.70 -9.80
N THR A 224 -3.51 1.69 -10.70
CA THR A 224 -4.75 2.22 -11.27
C THR A 224 -5.50 1.17 -12.11
N LEU A 225 -4.81 0.40 -12.96
CA LEU A 225 -5.42 -0.65 -13.78
C LEU A 225 -6.01 -1.79 -12.94
N LEU A 226 -5.40 -2.11 -11.80
CA LEU A 226 -5.91 -3.08 -10.83
C LEU A 226 -7.23 -2.62 -10.21
N MET A 227 -7.30 -1.34 -9.80
CA MET A 227 -8.54 -0.76 -9.27
C MET A 227 -9.67 -0.77 -10.32
N VAL A 228 -9.34 -0.46 -11.58
CA VAL A 228 -10.28 -0.56 -12.70
C VAL A 228 -10.74 -2.01 -12.91
N GLN A 229 -9.82 -2.98 -12.86
CA GLN A 229 -10.16 -4.40 -13.02
C GLN A 229 -11.12 -4.88 -11.92
N TRP A 230 -10.89 -4.51 -10.65
CA TRP A 230 -11.81 -4.82 -9.56
C TRP A 230 -13.20 -4.23 -9.76
N GLN A 231 -13.29 -2.99 -10.22
CA GLN A 231 -14.57 -2.36 -10.51
C GLN A 231 -15.32 -3.13 -11.60
N GLN A 232 -14.62 -3.50 -12.69
CA GLN A 232 -15.22 -4.27 -13.78
C GLN A 232 -15.73 -5.64 -13.31
N ASP A 233 -14.98 -6.31 -12.45
CA ASP A 233 -15.38 -7.62 -11.93
C ASP A 233 -16.53 -7.52 -10.93
N ALA A 234 -16.57 -6.46 -10.10
CA ALA A 234 -17.71 -6.18 -9.22
C ALA A 234 -19.00 -5.93 -10.01
N VAL A 235 -18.93 -5.13 -11.09
CA VAL A 235 -20.06 -4.88 -11.99
C VAL A 235 -20.54 -6.21 -12.60
N ARG A 236 -19.64 -7.05 -13.11
CA ARG A 236 -20.00 -8.34 -13.71
C ARG A 236 -20.63 -9.30 -12.72
N ALA A 237 -20.19 -9.29 -11.47
CA ALA A 237 -20.71 -10.15 -10.42
C ALA A 237 -22.02 -9.63 -9.79
N GLY A 238 -22.57 -8.50 -10.25
CA GLY A 238 -23.72 -7.85 -9.61
C GLY A 238 -23.43 -7.35 -8.19
N GLY A 239 -22.15 -7.11 -7.89
CA GLY A 239 -21.68 -6.67 -6.58
C GLY A 239 -21.78 -5.15 -6.38
N ASP A 240 -21.39 -4.73 -5.18
CA ASP A 240 -21.30 -3.31 -4.80
C ASP A 240 -20.22 -2.60 -5.64
N THR A 241 -20.62 -1.58 -6.39
CA THR A 241 -19.75 -0.78 -7.27
C THR A 241 -19.27 0.51 -6.61
N SER A 242 -19.58 0.75 -5.33
CA SER A 242 -19.14 1.94 -4.60
C SER A 242 -17.61 2.08 -4.52
N SER A 243 -16.88 0.96 -4.64
CA SER A 243 -15.42 0.94 -4.81
C SER A 243 -14.93 1.47 -6.17
N GLY A 244 -15.83 1.60 -7.16
CA GLY A 244 -15.52 2.09 -8.50
C GLY A 244 -15.18 3.59 -8.57
N ALA A 245 -15.48 4.35 -7.52
CA ALA A 245 -15.04 5.74 -7.43
C ALA A 245 -13.59 5.88 -6.93
N VAL A 246 -12.96 4.80 -6.44
CA VAL A 246 -11.63 4.88 -5.82
C VAL A 246 -10.54 5.21 -6.84
N ALA A 247 -10.51 4.55 -8.00
CA ALA A 247 -9.49 4.86 -9.01
C ALA A 247 -9.60 6.31 -9.52
N PRO A 248 -10.79 6.80 -9.95
CA PRO A 248 -10.96 8.20 -10.34
C PRO A 248 -10.60 9.20 -9.22
N MET A 249 -10.91 8.88 -7.97
CA MET A 249 -10.59 9.72 -6.81
C MET A 249 -9.07 9.79 -6.57
N VAL A 250 -8.37 8.66 -6.56
CA VAL A 250 -6.91 8.60 -6.40
C VAL A 250 -6.23 9.35 -7.54
N MET A 251 -6.67 9.14 -8.78
CA MET A 251 -6.10 9.83 -9.94
C MET A 251 -6.31 11.34 -9.87
N SER A 252 -7.51 11.78 -9.52
CA SER A 252 -7.82 13.22 -9.41
C SER A 252 -7.03 13.87 -8.29
N MET A 253 -6.88 13.18 -7.15
CA MET A 253 -6.08 13.65 -6.03
C MET A 253 -4.61 13.74 -6.42
N ALA A 254 -4.02 12.68 -6.98
CA ALA A 254 -2.63 12.67 -7.42
C ALA A 254 -2.35 13.76 -8.47
N ALA A 255 -3.26 13.95 -9.44
CA ALA A 255 -3.10 15.00 -10.44
C ALA A 255 -3.11 16.42 -9.84
N ALA A 256 -3.84 16.62 -8.74
CA ALA A 256 -3.96 17.89 -8.03
C ALA A 256 -2.81 18.14 -7.04
N THR A 257 -2.45 17.15 -6.21
CA THR A 257 -1.47 17.32 -5.12
C THR A 257 -0.05 16.96 -5.53
N GLU A 258 0.13 16.02 -6.46
CA GLU A 258 1.44 15.49 -6.88
C GLU A 258 1.75 15.81 -8.35
N GLY A 259 1.12 16.86 -8.88
CA GLY A 259 1.19 17.22 -10.29
C GLY A 259 2.61 17.39 -10.83
N ASP A 260 3.49 18.04 -10.07
CA ASP A 260 4.89 18.25 -10.46
C ASP A 260 5.69 16.95 -10.46
N ALA A 261 5.36 16.00 -9.58
CA ALA A 261 5.98 14.68 -9.57
C ALA A 261 5.58 13.89 -10.82
N ILE A 262 4.30 13.95 -11.21
CA ILE A 262 3.81 13.33 -12.45
C ILE A 262 4.49 13.95 -13.67
N ASP A 263 4.65 15.28 -13.71
CA ASP A 263 5.33 15.96 -14.82
C ASP A 263 6.84 15.62 -14.90
N ARG A 264 7.48 15.27 -13.77
CA ARG A 264 8.85 14.75 -13.77
C ARG A 264 8.92 13.34 -14.36
N VAL A 265 8.00 12.47 -13.98
CA VAL A 265 7.87 11.11 -14.54
C VAL A 265 7.64 11.18 -16.05
N ASP A 266 6.74 12.06 -16.51
CA ASP A 266 6.49 12.30 -17.94
C ASP A 266 7.79 12.59 -18.70
N LYS A 267 8.57 13.56 -18.20
CA LYS A 267 9.84 13.98 -18.82
C LYS A 267 10.90 12.88 -18.79
N GLU A 268 11.03 12.18 -17.67
CA GLU A 268 12.04 11.12 -17.47
C GLU A 268 11.82 9.92 -18.40
N PHE A 269 10.56 9.55 -18.62
CA PHE A 269 10.19 8.36 -19.38
C PHE A 269 9.58 8.65 -20.77
N ALA A 270 9.55 9.91 -21.21
CA ALA A 270 8.90 10.35 -22.45
C ALA A 270 9.24 9.49 -23.67
N ARG A 271 10.50 9.05 -23.80
CA ARG A 271 10.97 8.22 -24.92
C ARG A 271 10.45 6.78 -24.86
N ASP A 272 10.16 6.28 -23.67
CA ASP A 272 9.75 4.90 -23.42
C ASP A 272 8.22 4.73 -23.38
N LEU A 273 7.45 5.82 -23.18
CA LEU A 273 6.00 5.79 -23.08
C LEU A 273 5.30 5.01 -24.22
N PRO A 274 5.70 5.13 -25.51
CA PRO A 274 5.09 4.33 -26.58
C PRO A 274 5.30 2.82 -26.38
N ALA A 275 6.49 2.40 -25.95
CA ALA A 275 6.79 0.99 -25.69
C ALA A 275 6.04 0.48 -24.44
N PHE A 276 5.92 1.32 -23.40
CA PHE A 276 5.14 1.00 -22.20
C PHE A 276 3.66 0.82 -22.53
N SER A 277 3.09 1.72 -23.33
CA SER A 277 1.70 1.62 -23.79
C SER A 277 1.47 0.35 -24.62
N ALA A 278 2.38 0.03 -25.54
CA ALA A 278 2.30 -1.20 -26.33
C ALA A 278 2.38 -2.46 -25.45
N PHE A 279 3.26 -2.47 -24.45
CA PHE A 279 3.35 -3.56 -23.48
C PHE A 279 2.07 -3.70 -22.65
N LEU A 280 1.54 -2.61 -22.10
CA LEU A 280 0.26 -2.56 -21.38
C LEU A 280 -0.94 -3.03 -22.22
N ALA A 281 -0.89 -2.83 -23.54
CA ALA A 281 -1.92 -3.30 -24.45
C ALA A 281 -1.83 -4.82 -24.75
N SER A 282 -0.69 -5.47 -24.45
CA SER A 282 -0.45 -6.87 -24.77
C SER A 282 -1.39 -7.82 -24.00
N PRO A 283 -1.77 -8.97 -24.58
CA PRO A 283 -2.60 -9.96 -23.87
C PRO A 283 -1.95 -10.48 -22.59
N ALA A 284 -0.64 -10.72 -22.62
CA ALA A 284 0.11 -11.24 -21.48
C ALA A 284 0.06 -10.27 -20.29
N GLU A 285 0.30 -8.97 -20.54
CA GLU A 285 0.24 -7.94 -19.48
C GLU A 285 -1.17 -7.75 -18.93
N LYS A 286 -2.20 -7.81 -19.78
CA LYS A 286 -3.60 -7.76 -19.31
C LYS A 286 -3.93 -8.94 -18.40
N ASN A 287 -3.43 -10.13 -18.70
CA ASN A 287 -3.60 -11.30 -17.84
C ASN A 287 -2.73 -11.22 -16.57
N GLU A 288 -1.56 -10.57 -16.64
CA GLU A 288 -0.75 -10.28 -15.46
C GLU A 288 -1.46 -9.32 -14.51
N ILE A 289 -2.02 -8.22 -15.02
CA ILE A 289 -2.82 -7.27 -14.23
C ILE A 289 -3.99 -7.99 -13.55
N ARG A 290 -4.67 -8.91 -14.25
CA ARG A 290 -5.73 -9.73 -13.63
C ARG A 290 -5.20 -10.66 -12.54
N ALA A 291 -4.05 -11.28 -12.75
CA ALA A 291 -3.42 -12.13 -11.74
C ALA A 291 -3.06 -11.33 -10.49
N LEU A 292 -2.49 -10.15 -10.66
CA LEU A 292 -2.19 -9.20 -9.59
C LEU A 292 -3.48 -8.77 -8.86
N ALA A 293 -4.57 -8.48 -9.58
CA ALA A 293 -5.85 -8.09 -8.99
C ALA A 293 -6.45 -9.21 -8.13
N ASP A 294 -6.45 -10.45 -8.64
CA ASP A 294 -6.92 -11.63 -7.92
C ASP A 294 -6.09 -11.89 -6.67
N ALA A 295 -4.76 -11.74 -6.78
CA ALA A 295 -3.83 -11.95 -5.68
C ALA A 295 -4.09 -10.94 -4.56
N GLN A 296 -4.22 -9.65 -4.91
CA GLN A 296 -4.49 -8.59 -3.95
C GLN A 296 -5.85 -8.75 -3.27
N MET A 297 -6.90 -9.13 -4.00
CA MET A 297 -8.22 -9.40 -3.41
C MET A 297 -8.17 -10.59 -2.44
N SER A 298 -7.50 -11.68 -2.85
CA SER A 298 -7.33 -12.89 -2.03
C SER A 298 -6.52 -12.57 -0.77
N PHE A 299 -5.43 -11.81 -0.93
CA PHE A 299 -4.60 -11.34 0.17
C PHE A 299 -5.36 -10.39 1.10
N GLY A 300 -6.14 -9.44 0.60
CA GLY A 300 -6.95 -8.54 1.43
C GLY A 300 -7.91 -9.30 2.34
N LYS A 301 -8.59 -10.33 1.80
CA LYS A 301 -9.48 -11.20 2.59
C LYS A 301 -8.72 -12.02 3.66
N ALA A 302 -7.58 -12.59 3.30
CA ALA A 302 -6.78 -13.42 4.20
C ALA A 302 -6.08 -12.59 5.29
N SER A 303 -5.46 -11.47 4.89
CA SER A 303 -4.73 -10.56 5.79
C SER A 303 -5.64 -9.90 6.81
N ALA A 304 -6.87 -9.50 6.45
CA ALA A 304 -7.81 -8.95 7.42
C ALA A 304 -8.12 -9.94 8.56
N THR A 305 -8.30 -11.23 8.21
CA THR A 305 -8.51 -12.29 9.21
C THR A 305 -7.27 -12.50 10.08
N GLN A 306 -6.08 -12.43 9.47
CA GLN A 306 -4.82 -12.66 10.16
C GLN A 306 -4.41 -11.46 11.04
N LEU A 307 -4.61 -10.23 10.60
CA LEU A 307 -4.35 -9.01 11.38
C LEU A 307 -5.21 -8.97 12.64
N ILE A 308 -6.49 -9.32 12.54
CA ILE A 308 -7.39 -9.41 13.71
C ILE A 308 -6.87 -10.45 14.73
N LYS A 309 -6.32 -11.56 14.26
CA LYS A 309 -5.76 -12.62 15.12
C LYS A 309 -4.41 -12.26 15.73
N LEU A 310 -3.54 -11.60 14.95
CA LEU A 310 -2.15 -11.35 15.33
C LEU A 310 -1.99 -10.14 16.24
N ALA A 311 -2.91 -9.16 16.18
CA ALA A 311 -2.80 -7.94 16.97
C ALA A 311 -4.20 -7.38 17.34
N PRO A 312 -4.98 -8.06 18.19
CA PRO A 312 -6.31 -7.61 18.59
C PRO A 312 -6.30 -6.20 19.19
N GLU A 313 -5.21 -5.82 19.85
CA GLU A 313 -5.00 -4.50 20.44
C GLU A 313 -4.75 -3.37 19.42
N TRP A 314 -4.58 -3.68 18.12
CA TRP A 314 -4.54 -2.66 17.05
C TRP A 314 -5.94 -2.21 16.62
N ASN A 315 -7.00 -2.87 17.09
CA ASN A 315 -8.38 -2.45 16.85
C ASN A 315 -8.82 -1.27 17.74
N GLY A 316 -7.89 -0.55 18.36
CA GLY A 316 -8.19 0.56 19.26
C GLY A 316 -8.71 0.12 20.64
N ASP A 317 -8.48 -1.12 21.06
CA ASP A 317 -8.80 -1.54 22.43
C ASP A 317 -7.80 -0.91 23.42
N LEU A 318 -8.15 0.27 23.92
CA LEU A 318 -7.39 0.98 24.95
C LEU A 318 -7.65 0.45 26.36
N ARG A 319 -8.46 -0.61 26.54
CA ARG A 319 -8.87 -1.12 27.86
C ARG A 319 -7.69 -1.35 28.79
N LYS A 320 -6.63 -2.00 28.31
CA LYS A 320 -5.40 -2.21 29.08
C LYS A 320 -4.80 -0.91 29.62
N TRP A 321 -4.70 0.12 28.78
CA TRP A 321 -4.14 1.41 29.20
C TRP A 321 -5.11 2.18 30.10
N ARG A 322 -6.42 2.10 29.86
CA ARG A 322 -7.46 2.70 30.70
C ARG A 322 -7.49 2.08 32.10
N GLU A 323 -7.39 0.76 32.20
CA GLU A 323 -7.27 0.04 33.48
C GLU A 323 -6.02 0.49 34.24
N ARG A 324 -4.89 0.64 33.54
CA ARG A 324 -3.64 1.10 34.13
C ARG A 324 -3.70 2.55 34.60
N TYR A 325 -4.35 3.42 33.83
CA TYR A 325 -4.64 4.80 34.21
C TYR A 325 -5.53 4.89 35.46
N ARG A 326 -6.59 4.07 35.55
CA ARG A 326 -7.42 3.99 36.76
C ARG A 326 -6.63 3.48 37.97
N ALA A 327 -5.75 2.50 37.79
CA ALA A 327 -4.90 1.98 38.85
C ALA A 327 -3.94 3.06 39.41
N LEU A 328 -3.42 3.95 38.57
CA LEU A 328 -2.61 5.09 39.01
C LEU A 328 -3.41 6.10 39.85
N ALA A 329 -4.71 6.27 39.59
CA ALA A 329 -5.58 7.13 40.40
C ALA A 329 -5.78 6.58 41.83
N HIS A 330 -5.77 5.26 41.99
CA HIS A 330 -5.91 4.61 43.30
C HIS A 330 -4.60 4.55 44.09
N ALA A 331 -3.44 4.52 43.43
CA ALA A 331 -2.12 4.52 44.09
C ALA A 331 -1.78 5.87 44.75
N SER A 332 -2.34 6.98 44.25
CA SER A 332 -2.21 8.32 44.87
C SER A 332 -3.10 8.49 46.11
N GLY A 333 -3.93 7.50 46.45
CA GLY A 333 -4.85 7.52 47.57
C GLY A 333 -4.59 6.39 48.57
N THR A 334 -3.56 6.50 49.42
CA THR A 334 -3.43 5.80 50.71
C THR A 334 -2.31 6.47 51.52
N ALA A 335 -2.43 6.88 52.79
CA ALA A 335 -3.29 6.43 53.88
C ALA A 335 -3.64 7.59 54.86
N PRO A 336 -4.77 7.53 55.60
CA PRO A 336 -4.97 8.42 56.74
C PRO A 336 -3.91 8.11 57.81
N ALA A 337 -3.19 9.15 58.22
CA ALA A 337 -2.23 9.09 59.32
C ALA A 337 -2.91 8.50 60.57
N SER A 338 -2.34 7.41 61.08
CA SER A 338 -2.66 6.87 62.40
C SER A 338 -2.50 8.01 63.42
N ALA A 339 -3.61 8.35 64.09
CA ALA A 339 -3.64 9.38 65.12
C ALA A 339 -2.72 9.00 66.30
N PRO A 340 -2.10 9.98 66.99
CA PRO A 340 -1.23 9.70 68.11
C PRO A 340 -2.04 9.22 69.32
N GLU A 341 -1.57 8.14 69.95
CA GLU A 341 -2.01 7.71 71.28
C GLU A 341 -1.83 8.88 72.28
N ARG A 342 -2.94 9.29 72.91
CA ARG A 342 -2.89 10.17 74.08
C ARG A 342 -2.58 9.33 75.31
N LYS A 343 -1.53 9.73 76.03
CA LYS A 343 -1.25 9.33 77.41
C LYS A 343 -2.29 9.93 78.36
#